data_AF-A0A396HP61-F1
#
_entry.id   AF-A0A396HP61-F1
#
_cell.length_a   1.000
_cell.length_b   1.000
_cell.length_c   1.000
_cell.angle_alpha   90.00
_cell.angle_beta   90.00
_cell.angle_gamma   90.00
#
_symmetry.space_group_name_H-M   'P 1'
#
loop_
_entity.id
_entity.type
_entity.pdbx_description
1 polymer ?
#
loop_
_entity_poly.entity_id
_entity_poly.type
_entity_poly.pdbx_seq_one_letter_code
_entity_poly.pdbx_strand_id
1 'polypeptide(L)'
;MQAVLLLFEALSGLKVNFSKSQLVGVNVSASWLAEAAMVLNCKVGSIPFVYLGLPIGGNARRLAFWEPLLYRIKSRLSSWNSKHLSFSGRLVKEVSGLGVRRIREFNSALLRKWCWRMLVERESMWFRVLSARYALSEGRLWCGGRNSSLWWRDVEVLSREEWFMDNVHCGVGNGENTWFWSDVWVGEVLVNNFPFLFSTQI
;
A
#
# COMPACT_ATOMS: atom_id res chain seq x y z
N MET A 1 -21.99 11.65 39.54
CA MET A 1 -22.27 11.66 38.08
C MET A 1 -21.27 10.74 37.40
N GLN A 2 -21.68 9.51 37.07
CA GLN A 2 -20.90 8.55 36.29
C GLN A 2 -21.21 8.79 34.81
N ALA A 3 -20.34 9.50 34.09
CA ALA A 3 -19.25 8.96 33.29
C ALA A 3 -19.70 8.76 31.84
N VAL A 4 -19.43 9.76 30.99
CA VAL A 4 -19.68 9.75 29.53
C VAL A 4 -19.29 8.42 28.87
N LEU A 5 -18.24 7.76 29.37
CA LEU A 5 -17.79 6.46 28.89
C LEU A 5 -18.76 5.31 29.22
N LEU A 6 -19.41 5.33 30.38
CA LEU A 6 -20.45 4.35 30.73
C LEU A 6 -21.74 4.61 29.94
N LEU A 7 -22.06 5.88 29.69
CA LEU A 7 -23.19 6.23 28.82
C LEU A 7 -22.95 5.76 27.38
N PHE A 8 -21.72 5.97 26.88
CA PHE A 8 -21.29 5.45 25.58
C PHE A 8 -21.37 3.91 25.53
N GLU A 9 -20.92 3.21 26.58
CA GLU A 9 -21.03 1.76 26.67
C GLU A 9 -22.50 1.29 26.61
N ALA A 10 -23.40 1.98 27.32
CA ALA A 10 -24.83 1.67 27.32
C ALA A 10 -25.50 1.93 25.96
N LEU A 11 -25.17 3.03 25.27
CA LEU A 11 -25.79 3.42 24.00
C LEU A 11 -25.22 2.66 22.79
N SER A 12 -23.92 2.36 22.79
CA SER A 12 -23.25 1.72 21.65
C SER A 12 -23.29 0.18 21.73
N GLY A 13 -23.56 -0.39 22.90
CA GLY A 13 -23.41 -1.82 23.16
C GLY A 13 -21.94 -2.30 23.17
N LEU A 14 -20.97 -1.38 23.10
CA LEU A 14 -19.54 -1.69 23.13
C LEU A 14 -18.99 -1.61 24.56
N LYS A 15 -18.11 -2.56 24.93
CA LYS A 15 -17.45 -2.55 26.25
C LYS A 15 -16.25 -1.60 26.27
N VAL A 16 -16.27 -0.59 27.14
CA VAL A 16 -15.12 0.33 27.29
C VAL A 16 -14.00 -0.35 28.06
N ASN A 17 -12.77 -0.23 27.55
CA ASN A 17 -11.59 -0.75 28.22
C ASN A 17 -10.91 0.32 29.09
N PHE A 18 -11.37 0.46 30.34
CA PHE A 18 -10.82 1.43 31.30
C PHE A 18 -9.33 1.23 31.62
N SER A 19 -8.78 0.03 31.42
CA SER A 19 -7.34 -0.20 31.60
C SER A 19 -6.47 0.48 30.54
N LYS A 20 -7.03 0.67 29.32
CA LYS A 20 -6.40 1.35 28.18
C LYS A 20 -6.85 2.80 28.02
N SER A 21 -7.99 3.19 28.60
CA SER A 21 -8.48 4.56 28.59
C SER A 21 -7.66 5.45 29.51
N GLN A 22 -7.20 6.59 28.97
CA GLN A 22 -6.48 7.60 29.73
C GLN A 22 -6.99 8.99 29.35
N LEU A 23 -7.03 9.90 30.32
CA LEU A 23 -7.34 11.32 30.11
C LEU A 23 -6.04 12.12 30.11
N VAL A 24 -5.79 12.85 29.03
CA VAL A 24 -4.61 13.69 28.87
C VAL A 24 -5.07 15.14 28.73
N GLY A 25 -4.57 16.01 29.60
CA GLY A 25 -4.87 17.43 29.58
C GLY A 25 -3.86 18.23 28.76
N VAL A 26 -4.34 19.13 27.92
CA VAL A 26 -3.50 20.12 27.22
C VAL A 26 -3.85 21.49 27.76
N ASN A 27 -2.89 22.19 28.36
CA ASN A 27 -3.08 23.53 28.92
C ASN A 27 -4.18 23.62 30.00
N VAL A 28 -4.31 22.58 30.83
CA VAL A 28 -5.26 22.52 31.95
C VAL A 28 -4.53 22.26 33.27
N SER A 29 -5.11 22.68 34.40
CA SER A 29 -4.52 22.44 35.71
C SER A 29 -4.53 20.96 36.08
N ALA A 30 -3.52 20.54 36.84
CA ALA A 30 -3.43 19.15 37.32
C ALA A 30 -4.61 18.77 38.23
N SER A 31 -5.13 19.73 39.01
CA SER A 31 -6.31 19.53 39.86
C SER A 31 -7.55 19.20 39.03
N TRP A 32 -7.84 20.00 38.01
CA TRP A 32 -8.97 19.76 37.11
C TRP A 32 -8.83 18.43 36.37
N LEU A 33 -7.63 18.13 35.88
CA LEU A 33 -7.36 16.88 35.17
C LEU A 33 -7.60 15.65 36.06
N ALA A 34 -7.21 15.72 37.33
CA ALA A 34 -7.44 14.64 38.30
C ALA A 34 -8.94 14.47 38.60
N GLU A 35 -9.67 15.57 38.82
CA GLU A 35 -11.13 15.54 39.03
C GLU A 35 -11.85 14.94 37.82
N ALA A 36 -11.52 15.39 36.61
CA ALA A 36 -12.10 14.87 35.37
C ALA A 36 -11.79 13.37 35.16
N ALA A 37 -10.57 12.94 35.48
CA ALA A 37 -10.18 11.53 35.40
C ALA A 37 -10.93 10.65 36.40
N MET A 38 -11.17 11.15 37.63
CA MET A 38 -12.02 10.47 38.61
C MET A 38 -13.47 10.33 38.12
N VAL A 39 -14.03 11.39 37.53
CA VAL A 39 -15.40 11.36 36.97
C VAL A 39 -15.52 10.36 35.81
N LEU A 40 -14.49 10.26 34.97
CA LEU A 40 -14.45 9.32 33.85
C LEU A 40 -14.00 7.90 34.23
N ASN A 41 -13.60 7.69 35.48
CA ASN A 41 -13.03 6.43 35.97
C ASN A 41 -11.86 5.93 35.10
N CYS A 42 -11.00 6.83 34.64
CA CYS A 42 -9.85 6.52 33.81
C CYS A 42 -8.55 7.08 34.40
N LYS A 43 -7.41 6.62 33.89
CA LYS A 43 -6.10 7.06 34.40
C LYS A 43 -5.74 8.43 33.81
N VAL A 44 -5.05 9.27 34.58
CA VAL A 44 -4.41 10.47 34.03
C VAL A 44 -3.20 10.03 33.19
N GLY A 45 -3.17 10.42 31.92
CA GLY A 45 -2.05 10.18 31.02
C GLY A 45 -1.12 11.40 30.92
N SER A 46 0.01 11.22 30.22
CA SER A 46 1.01 12.28 30.01
C SER A 46 1.27 12.51 28.53
N ILE A 47 1.74 13.71 28.21
CA ILE A 47 2.30 14.06 26.90
C ILE A 47 3.83 13.92 26.92
N PRO A 48 4.46 13.46 25.82
CA PRO A 48 3.83 12.92 24.62
C PRO A 48 3.34 11.46 24.77
N PHE A 49 2.26 11.08 24.10
CA PHE A 49 1.73 9.72 24.05
C PHE A 49 1.58 9.21 22.61
N VAL A 50 1.45 7.90 22.40
CA VAL A 50 1.31 7.31 21.06
C VAL A 50 -0.17 7.05 20.74
N TYR A 51 -0.65 7.59 19.63
CA TYR A 51 -1.98 7.34 19.10
C TYR A 51 -1.88 6.85 17.65
N LEU A 52 -2.49 5.70 17.35
CA LEU A 52 -2.40 5.04 16.03
C LEU A 52 -0.96 4.86 15.51
N GLY A 53 0.01 4.76 16.43
CA GLY A 53 1.42 4.62 16.11
C GLY A 53 2.19 5.93 15.89
N LEU A 54 1.53 7.08 16.04
CA LEU A 54 2.15 8.40 15.97
C LEU A 54 2.25 9.04 17.36
N PRO A 55 3.42 9.59 17.74
CA PRO A 55 3.54 10.36 18.96
C PRO A 55 2.77 11.68 18.83
N ILE A 56 2.01 12.04 19.87
CA ILE A 56 1.18 13.26 19.97
C ILE A 56 1.62 14.04 21.21
N GLY A 57 1.65 15.37 21.12
CA GLY A 57 1.85 16.25 22.28
C GLY A 57 3.31 16.50 22.67
N GLY A 58 4.26 16.24 21.78
CA GLY A 58 5.68 16.54 22.00
C GLY A 58 6.26 17.50 20.96
N ASN A 59 7.55 17.81 21.09
CA ASN A 59 8.22 18.72 20.16
C ASN A 59 8.64 17.98 18.88
N ALA A 60 7.84 18.12 17.83
CA ALA A 60 8.09 17.52 16.51
C ALA A 60 9.41 17.95 15.84
N ARG A 61 10.08 19.00 16.32
CA ARG A 61 11.39 19.44 15.82
C ARG A 61 12.55 18.61 16.39
N ARG A 62 12.32 17.82 17.44
CA ARG A 62 13.38 17.01 18.08
C ARG A 62 13.39 15.59 17.49
N LEU A 63 14.57 15.07 17.16
CA LEU A 63 14.73 13.71 16.62
C LEU A 63 14.22 12.64 17.61
N ALA A 64 14.50 12.81 18.90
CA ALA A 64 14.04 11.91 19.96
C ALA A 64 12.51 11.72 20.00
N PHE A 65 11.73 12.72 19.53
CA PHE A 65 10.27 12.58 19.42
C PHE A 65 9.86 11.51 18.40
N TRP A 66 10.64 11.34 17.33
CA TRP A 66 10.37 10.40 16.24
C TRP A 66 11.02 9.02 16.44
N GLU A 67 11.93 8.86 17.40
CA GLU A 67 12.62 7.59 17.65
C GLU A 67 11.69 6.38 17.83
N PRO A 68 10.58 6.45 18.58
CA PRO A 68 9.67 5.31 18.71
C PRO A 68 9.05 4.90 17.37
N LEU A 69 8.70 5.86 16.51
CA LEU A 69 8.18 5.60 15.17
C LEU A 69 9.26 4.97 14.28
N LEU A 70 10.46 5.56 14.27
CA LEU A 70 11.60 5.05 13.52
C LEU A 70 11.95 3.62 13.93
N TYR A 71 11.94 3.31 15.22
CA TYR A 71 12.17 1.97 15.73
C TYR A 71 11.10 0.98 15.24
N ARG A 72 9.82 1.34 15.28
CA ARG A 72 8.73 0.49 14.76
C ARG A 72 8.85 0.24 13.26
N ILE A 73 9.20 1.26 12.49
CA ILE A 73 9.47 1.12 11.05
C ILE A 73 10.64 0.18 10.84
N LYS A 74 11.80 0.44 11.47
CA LYS A 74 13.00 -0.43 11.37
C LYS A 74 12.69 -1.88 11.74
N SER A 75 11.98 -2.10 12.84
CA SER A 75 11.57 -3.44 13.29
C SER A 75 10.72 -4.16 12.23
N ARG A 76 9.71 -3.49 11.66
CA ARG A 76 8.91 -4.06 10.56
C ARG A 76 9.72 -4.29 9.28
N LEU A 77 10.71 -3.44 9.00
CA LEU A 77 11.58 -3.62 7.84
C LEU A 77 12.54 -4.80 8.05
N SER A 78 13.01 -5.00 9.28
CA SER A 78 13.94 -6.08 9.65
C SER A 78 13.28 -7.46 9.67
N SER A 79 12.00 -7.55 10.03
CA SER A 79 11.23 -8.80 10.00
C SER A 79 10.88 -9.25 8.58
N TRP A 80 11.07 -8.38 7.60
CA TRP A 80 10.90 -8.70 6.19
C TRP A 80 12.11 -9.48 5.64
N ASN A 81 12.36 -10.63 6.24
CA ASN A 81 13.45 -11.52 5.89
C ASN A 81 13.15 -12.24 4.56
N SER A 82 14.19 -12.44 3.75
CA SER A 82 14.08 -12.81 2.31
C SER A 82 13.45 -14.15 1.98
N LYS A 83 13.08 -14.94 2.99
CA LYS A 83 12.49 -16.27 2.85
C LYS A 83 11.04 -16.23 2.33
N HIS A 84 10.35 -15.09 2.50
CA HIS A 84 8.97 -14.88 2.02
C HIS A 84 8.85 -13.75 0.97
N LEU A 85 9.98 -13.27 0.44
CA LEU A 85 9.97 -12.28 -0.63
C LEU A 85 9.66 -12.96 -1.96
N SER A 86 8.67 -12.42 -2.68
CA SER A 86 8.47 -12.72 -4.10
C SER A 86 9.74 -12.37 -4.88
N PHE A 87 9.88 -12.90 -6.10
CA PHE A 87 11.03 -12.63 -6.97
C PHE A 87 11.36 -11.13 -7.07
N SER A 88 10.35 -10.28 -7.32
CA SER A 88 10.50 -8.81 -7.33
C SER A 88 11.04 -8.24 -6.02
N GLY A 89 10.66 -8.82 -4.88
CA GLY A 89 11.14 -8.41 -3.57
C GLY A 89 12.61 -8.79 -3.30
N ARG A 90 13.11 -9.86 -3.94
CA ARG A 90 14.52 -10.28 -3.85
C ARG A 90 15.42 -9.41 -4.74
N LEU A 91 14.99 -9.12 -5.97
CA LEU A 91 15.72 -8.23 -6.89
C LEU A 91 15.96 -6.85 -6.27
N VAL A 92 14.94 -6.28 -5.63
CA VAL A 92 15.06 -4.98 -4.94
C VAL A 92 16.00 -5.03 -3.73
N LYS A 93 16.11 -6.19 -3.08
CA LYS A 93 17.01 -6.40 -1.93
C LYS A 93 18.48 -6.46 -2.37
N GLU A 94 18.78 -7.16 -3.45
CA GLU A 94 20.15 -7.29 -3.97
C GLU A 94 20.72 -5.95 -4.46
N VAL A 95 19.91 -5.13 -5.12
CA VAL A 95 20.35 -3.83 -5.65
C VAL A 95 20.59 -2.78 -4.54
N SER A 96 19.96 -2.93 -3.35
CA SER A 96 19.94 -1.88 -2.34
C SER A 96 20.92 -2.04 -1.16
N GLY A 97 21.57 -3.21 -0.99
CA GLY A 97 22.80 -3.44 -0.21
C GLY A 97 22.82 -3.16 1.32
N LEU A 98 21.98 -2.25 1.85
CA LEU A 98 22.11 -1.68 3.19
C LEU A 98 20.83 -1.71 4.03
N GLY A 99 19.76 -2.35 3.55
CA GLY A 99 18.51 -2.51 4.30
C GLY A 99 17.72 -1.21 4.58
N VAL A 100 18.29 -0.04 4.29
CA VAL A 100 17.57 1.23 4.18
C VAL A 100 16.99 1.29 2.77
N ARG A 101 15.75 0.84 2.66
CA ARG A 101 15.00 0.89 1.39
C ARG A 101 14.95 2.33 0.94
N ARG A 102 15.50 2.62 -0.23
CA ARG A 102 15.15 3.86 -0.89
C ARG A 102 13.66 3.79 -1.20
N ILE A 103 12.90 4.67 -0.55
CA ILE A 103 11.43 4.59 -0.49
C ILE A 103 10.80 4.64 -1.88
N ARG A 104 11.46 5.31 -2.82
CA ARG A 104 11.05 5.39 -4.22
C ARG A 104 11.09 4.02 -4.87
N GLU A 105 12.20 3.32 -4.80
CA GLU A 105 12.42 1.99 -5.37
C GLU A 105 11.47 0.97 -4.74
N PHE A 106 11.23 1.08 -3.44
CA PHE A 106 10.27 0.23 -2.74
C PHE A 106 8.83 0.46 -3.22
N ASN A 107 8.41 1.73 -3.35
CA ASN A 107 7.10 2.09 -3.87
C ASN A 107 6.96 1.65 -5.33
N SER A 108 7.97 1.86 -6.17
CA SER A 108 8.01 1.38 -7.55
C SER A 108 7.85 -0.13 -7.64
N ALA A 109 8.52 -0.90 -6.77
CA ALA A 109 8.38 -2.35 -6.72
C ALA A 109 6.96 -2.81 -6.33
N LEU A 110 6.32 -2.11 -5.39
CA LEU A 110 4.93 -2.39 -5.02
C LEU A 110 3.97 -2.08 -6.17
N LEU A 111 4.17 -0.97 -6.88
CA LEU A 111 3.37 -0.60 -8.04
C LEU A 111 3.58 -1.59 -9.19
N ARG A 112 4.82 -2.01 -9.46
CA ARG A 112 5.14 -3.07 -10.44
C ARG A 112 4.49 -4.41 -10.08
N LYS A 113 4.39 -4.74 -8.79
CA LYS A 113 3.61 -5.91 -8.33
C LYS A 113 2.13 -5.77 -8.71
N TRP A 114 1.55 -4.58 -8.57
CA TRP A 114 0.17 -4.33 -9.02
C TRP A 114 0.03 -4.47 -10.54
N CYS A 115 0.97 -3.94 -11.32
CA CYS A 115 1.02 -4.14 -12.78
C CYS A 115 1.01 -5.64 -13.13
N TRP A 116 1.89 -6.44 -12.51
CA TRP A 116 1.94 -7.88 -12.71
C TRP A 116 0.63 -8.59 -12.36
N ARG A 117 0.04 -8.26 -11.20
CA ARG A 117 -1.23 -8.85 -10.78
C ARG A 117 -2.38 -8.53 -11.73
N MET A 118 -2.38 -7.35 -12.35
CA MET A 118 -3.39 -7.01 -13.37
C MET A 118 -3.23 -7.84 -14.64
N LEU A 119 -2.00 -8.24 -14.97
CA LEU A 119 -1.75 -9.10 -16.12
C LEU A 119 -2.17 -10.55 -15.85
N VAL A 120 -1.95 -11.06 -14.62
CA VAL A 120 -2.17 -12.46 -14.25
C VAL A 120 -3.56 -12.74 -13.68
N GLU A 121 -4.07 -11.89 -12.80
CA GLU A 121 -5.31 -12.13 -12.04
C GLU A 121 -6.54 -11.47 -12.70
N ARG A 122 -6.67 -11.60 -14.02
CA ARG A 122 -7.71 -10.93 -14.83
C ARG A 122 -9.14 -11.33 -14.48
N GLU A 123 -9.34 -12.49 -13.87
CA GLU A 123 -10.69 -12.97 -13.51
C GLU A 123 -11.14 -12.51 -12.12
N SER A 124 -10.24 -11.90 -11.35
CA SER A 124 -10.50 -11.52 -9.97
C SER A 124 -11.53 -10.37 -9.86
N MET A 125 -12.33 -10.38 -8.79
CA MET A 125 -13.34 -9.35 -8.55
C MET A 125 -12.73 -7.93 -8.44
N TRP A 126 -11.55 -7.82 -7.83
CA TRP A 126 -10.86 -6.54 -7.72
C TRP A 126 -10.42 -6.01 -9.09
N PHE A 127 -9.97 -6.90 -10.00
CA PHE A 127 -9.60 -6.53 -11.35
C PHE A 127 -10.82 -6.04 -12.14
N ARG A 128 -11.98 -6.70 -12.01
CA ARG A 128 -13.23 -6.25 -12.64
C ARG A 128 -13.65 -4.85 -12.17
N VAL A 129 -13.54 -4.56 -10.87
CA VAL A 129 -13.84 -3.22 -10.31
C VAL A 129 -12.88 -2.17 -10.86
N LEU A 130 -11.58 -2.45 -10.90
CA LEU A 130 -10.59 -1.52 -11.46
C LEU A 130 -10.80 -1.32 -12.96
N SER A 131 -11.12 -2.40 -13.70
CA SER A 131 -11.40 -2.36 -15.12
C SER A 131 -12.61 -1.49 -15.43
N ALA A 132 -13.69 -1.63 -14.66
CA ALA A 132 -14.89 -0.80 -14.78
C ALA A 132 -14.62 0.68 -14.41
N ARG A 133 -13.81 0.93 -13.38
CA ARG A 133 -13.52 2.28 -12.90
C ARG A 133 -12.58 3.06 -13.82
N TYR A 134 -11.58 2.37 -14.38
CA TYR A 134 -10.49 3.00 -15.11
C TYR A 134 -10.48 2.66 -16.61
N ALA A 135 -11.53 2.01 -17.11
CA ALA A 135 -11.72 1.66 -18.52
C ALA A 135 -10.57 0.80 -19.10
N LEU A 136 -10.23 -0.30 -18.42
CA LEU A 136 -9.29 -1.29 -18.97
C LEU A 136 -9.97 -2.06 -20.12
N SER A 137 -9.56 -1.83 -21.35
CA SER A 137 -9.95 -2.65 -22.51
C SER A 137 -8.81 -3.61 -22.89
N GLU A 138 -9.18 -4.88 -23.15
CA GLU A 138 -8.28 -5.93 -23.68
C GLU A 138 -7.00 -6.21 -22.86
N GLY A 139 -6.96 -5.78 -21.60
CA GLY A 139 -5.78 -5.93 -20.75
C GLY A 139 -4.65 -4.94 -21.00
N ARG A 140 -4.91 -3.87 -21.77
CA ARG A 140 -4.00 -2.73 -21.86
C ARG A 140 -4.49 -1.64 -20.91
N LEU A 141 -3.54 -1.04 -20.18
CA LEU A 141 -3.77 0.07 -19.26
C LEU A 141 -4.02 1.35 -20.07
N TRP A 142 -5.28 1.56 -20.49
CA TRP A 142 -5.71 2.78 -21.18
C TRP A 142 -6.17 3.87 -20.21
N CYS A 143 -6.06 5.10 -20.68
CA CYS A 143 -6.19 6.33 -19.90
C CYS A 143 -7.53 6.42 -19.16
N GLY A 144 -7.47 6.44 -17.82
CA GLY A 144 -8.47 7.16 -17.05
C GLY A 144 -8.23 8.65 -17.31
N GLY A 145 -9.20 9.35 -17.91
CA GLY A 145 -9.12 10.78 -18.23
C GLY A 145 -8.81 11.69 -17.02
N ARG A 146 -9.17 12.98 -17.08
CA ARG A 146 -8.81 13.98 -16.03
C ARG A 146 -9.16 13.59 -14.57
N ASN A 147 -10.01 12.58 -14.36
CA ASN A 147 -10.44 12.05 -13.05
C ASN A 147 -9.65 10.80 -12.54
N SER A 148 -8.54 10.42 -13.16
CA SER A 148 -7.69 9.32 -12.66
C SER A 148 -7.06 9.64 -11.30
N SER A 149 -6.99 8.64 -10.40
CA SER A 149 -6.33 8.78 -9.11
C SER A 149 -4.81 8.89 -9.29
N LEU A 150 -4.11 9.57 -8.37
CA LEU A 150 -2.64 9.67 -8.40
C LEU A 150 -1.98 8.28 -8.44
N TRP A 151 -2.50 7.35 -7.63
CA TRP A 151 -2.05 5.96 -7.64
C TRP A 151 -2.21 5.29 -9.02
N TRP A 152 -3.33 5.52 -9.71
CA TRP A 152 -3.56 4.95 -11.04
C TRP A 152 -2.58 5.51 -12.07
N ARG A 153 -2.26 6.81 -12.00
CA ARG A 153 -1.27 7.44 -12.87
C ARG A 153 0.12 6.84 -12.66
N ASP A 154 0.50 6.59 -11.40
CA ASP A 154 1.80 5.97 -11.09
C ASP A 154 1.88 4.53 -11.60
N VAL A 155 0.78 3.76 -11.50
CA VAL A 155 0.67 2.42 -12.08
C VAL A 155 0.76 2.46 -13.60
N GLU A 156 0.07 3.40 -14.25
CA GLU A 156 0.11 3.57 -15.70
C GLU A 156 1.52 3.87 -16.20
N VAL A 157 2.21 4.85 -15.59
CA VAL A 157 3.57 5.22 -15.96
C VAL A 157 4.53 4.04 -15.83
N LEU A 158 4.45 3.29 -14.72
CA LEU A 158 5.33 2.14 -14.49
C LEU A 158 5.00 0.94 -15.37
N SER A 159 3.75 0.80 -15.82
CA SER A 159 3.37 -0.27 -16.74
C SER A 159 3.92 -0.09 -18.15
N ARG A 160 4.26 1.15 -18.53
CA ARG A 160 4.86 1.51 -19.82
C ARG A 160 6.36 1.78 -19.73
N GLU A 161 6.95 1.61 -18.56
CA GLU A 161 8.38 1.77 -18.35
C GLU A 161 9.12 0.67 -19.14
N GLU A 162 10.18 1.04 -19.85
CA GLU A 162 11.00 0.16 -20.69
C GLU A 162 11.42 -1.10 -19.94
N TRP A 163 11.95 -0.94 -18.72
CA TRP A 163 12.30 -2.08 -17.85
C TRP A 163 11.12 -3.05 -17.63
N PHE A 164 9.90 -2.56 -17.42
CA PHE A 164 8.75 -3.44 -17.17
C PHE A 164 8.33 -4.18 -18.43
N MET A 165 8.32 -3.50 -19.58
CA MET A 165 7.99 -4.09 -20.87
C MET A 165 9.03 -5.14 -21.31
N ASP A 166 10.32 -4.88 -21.07
CA ASP A 166 11.41 -5.78 -21.45
C ASP A 166 11.52 -7.03 -20.57
N ASN A 167 10.99 -6.97 -19.34
CA ASN A 167 11.13 -8.05 -18.35
C ASN A 167 9.82 -8.83 -18.12
N VAL A 168 8.74 -8.47 -18.81
CA VAL A 168 7.43 -9.13 -18.70
C VAL A 168 7.06 -9.73 -20.05
N HIS A 169 7.05 -11.05 -20.12
CA HIS A 169 6.68 -11.78 -21.34
C HIS A 169 5.38 -12.54 -21.13
N CYS A 170 4.59 -12.65 -22.20
CA CYS A 170 3.41 -13.49 -22.20
C CYS A 170 3.84 -14.94 -22.47
N GLY A 171 3.48 -15.87 -21.58
CA GLY A 171 3.65 -17.29 -21.85
C GLY A 171 2.63 -17.76 -22.89
N VAL A 172 3.03 -18.64 -23.81
CA VAL A 172 2.12 -19.21 -24.81
C VAL A 172 0.98 -19.96 -24.09
N GLY A 173 -0.23 -19.42 -24.23
CA GLY A 173 -1.45 -19.99 -23.65
C GLY A 173 -2.27 -20.80 -24.65
N ASN A 174 -3.54 -21.04 -24.31
CA ASN A 174 -4.53 -21.78 -25.12
C ASN A 174 -5.17 -20.96 -26.25
N GLY A 175 -4.71 -19.72 -26.48
CA GLY A 175 -5.25 -18.82 -27.50
C GLY A 175 -6.43 -17.94 -27.05
N GLU A 176 -6.98 -18.11 -25.84
CA GLU A 176 -8.09 -17.26 -25.36
C GLU A 176 -7.62 -15.89 -24.85
N ASN A 177 -6.42 -15.83 -24.28
CA ASN A 177 -5.85 -14.62 -23.65
C ASN A 177 -4.44 -14.29 -24.16
N THR A 178 -3.97 -15.00 -25.19
CA THR A 178 -2.62 -14.87 -25.77
C THR A 178 -2.75 -14.79 -27.28
N TRP A 179 -2.38 -13.66 -27.87
CA TRP A 179 -2.60 -13.35 -29.28
C TRP A 179 -1.35 -13.62 -30.09
N PHE A 180 -1.21 -14.78 -30.76
CA PHE A 180 0.00 -15.28 -31.46
C PHE A 180 0.76 -14.31 -32.41
N TRP A 181 0.21 -13.15 -32.77
CA TRP A 181 0.96 -12.14 -33.54
C TRP A 181 1.32 -10.89 -32.76
N SER A 182 0.52 -10.54 -31.77
CA SER A 182 0.51 -9.22 -31.14
C SER A 182 1.17 -9.18 -29.77
N ASP A 183 1.25 -10.31 -29.05
CA ASP A 183 1.95 -10.36 -27.76
C ASP A 183 3.45 -10.70 -27.93
N VAL A 184 4.23 -10.40 -26.90
CA VAL A 184 5.67 -10.69 -26.86
C VAL A 184 5.89 -11.99 -26.09
N TRP A 185 6.04 -13.12 -26.81
CA TRP A 185 6.43 -14.43 -26.23
C TRP A 185 7.90 -14.80 -26.46
N VAL A 186 8.54 -14.31 -27.54
CA VAL A 186 9.95 -14.63 -27.89
C VAL A 186 10.75 -13.32 -28.01
N GLY A 187 10.66 -12.49 -26.97
CA GLY A 187 11.42 -11.22 -26.88
C GLY A 187 10.94 -10.09 -27.78
N GLU A 188 10.27 -10.39 -28.91
CA GLU A 188 9.72 -9.39 -29.83
C GLU A 188 8.29 -9.75 -30.28
N VAL A 189 7.57 -8.78 -30.84
CA VAL A 189 6.24 -8.97 -31.43
C VAL A 189 6.40 -9.59 -32.83
N LEU A 190 5.84 -10.78 -33.05
CA LEU A 190 6.03 -11.52 -34.31
C LEU A 190 5.47 -10.82 -35.54
N VAL A 191 4.41 -10.01 -35.39
CA VAL A 191 3.82 -9.28 -36.53
C VAL A 191 4.81 -8.35 -37.22
N ASN A 192 5.74 -7.75 -36.46
CA ASN A 192 6.73 -6.82 -36.99
C ASN A 192 7.79 -7.56 -37.81
N ASN A 193 8.14 -8.79 -37.41
CA ASN A 193 9.18 -9.58 -38.06
C ASN A 193 8.64 -10.44 -39.21
N PHE A 194 7.35 -10.79 -39.18
CA PHE A 194 6.72 -11.66 -40.17
C PHE A 194 5.39 -11.09 -40.70
N PRO A 195 5.38 -9.87 -41.26
CA PRO A 195 4.15 -9.19 -41.70
C PRO A 195 3.41 -9.95 -42.81
N PHE A 196 4.16 -10.65 -43.68
CA PHE A 196 3.58 -11.47 -44.75
C PHE A 196 2.79 -12.67 -44.20
N LEU A 197 3.35 -13.42 -43.25
CA LEU A 197 2.68 -14.58 -42.65
C LEU A 197 1.42 -14.17 -41.85
N PHE A 198 1.48 -13.00 -41.20
CA PHE A 198 0.31 -12.42 -40.54
C PHE A 198 -0.83 -12.13 -41.52
N SER A 199 -0.50 -11.53 -42.67
CA SER A 199 -1.52 -11.15 -43.68
C SER A 199 -2.25 -12.36 -44.29
N THR A 200 -1.65 -13.55 -44.25
CA THR A 200 -2.24 -14.80 -44.78
C THR A 200 -3.09 -15.58 -43.78
N GLN A 201 -3.19 -15.15 -42.52
CA GLN A 201 -3.97 -15.83 -41.46
C GLN A 201 -5.32 -15.16 -41.13
N ILE A 202 -5.74 -14.16 -41.92
CA ILE A 202 -7.06 -13.52 -41.84
C ILE A 202 -8.00 -14.14 -42.87
#